data_AF-A0A0R3T273-F1
#
_entry.id   AF-A0A0R3T273-F1
#
_cell.length_a   1.000
_cell.length_b   1.000
_cell.length_c   1.000
_cell.angle_alpha   90.00
_cell.angle_beta   90.00
_cell.angle_gamma   90.00
#
_symmetry.space_group_name_H-M   'P 1'
#
loop_
_entity.id
_entity.type
_entity.pdbx_description
1 polymer ?
#
loop_
_entity_poly.entity_id
_entity_poly.type
_entity_poly.pdbx_seq_one_letter_code
_entity_poly.pdbx_strand_id
1 'polypeptide(L)' 'MSVWLTDEFTATALVAIADATRKCSNPKDVAALIKAQIENHYEGAWQVIVGKDFAR' A
#
# COMPACT_ATOMS: atom_id res chain seq x y z
N MET A 1 -10.98 -13.03 -11.62
CA MET A 1 -10.36 -12.16 -10.60
C MET A 1 -9.89 -13.03 -9.46
N SER A 2 -8.69 -12.78 -8.93
CA SER A 2 -8.17 -13.52 -7.77
C SER A 2 -9.12 -13.33 -6.59
N VAL A 3 -9.43 -14.43 -5.88
CA VAL A 3 -10.42 -14.50 -4.78
C VAL A 3 -10.12 -13.49 -3.64
N TRP A 4 -8.89 -12.97 -3.58
CA TRP A 4 -8.39 -12.09 -2.54
C TRP A 4 -8.35 -10.60 -2.93
N LEU A 5 -8.47 -10.26 -4.21
CA LEU A 5 -8.63 -8.88 -4.68
C LEU A 5 -10.11 -8.56 -4.80
N THR A 6 -10.77 -8.46 -3.66
CA THR A 6 -12.14 -7.96 -3.62
C THR A 6 -12.17 -6.48 -4.03
N ASP A 7 -13.33 -6.03 -4.49
CA ASP A 7 -13.53 -4.61 -4.82
C ASP A 7 -13.27 -3.72 -3.60
N GLU A 8 -13.62 -4.21 -2.41
CA GLU A 8 -13.35 -3.55 -1.13
C GLU A 8 -11.85 -3.41 -0.85
N PHE A 9 -11.07 -4.50 -0.95
CA PHE A 9 -9.63 -4.44 -0.76
C PHE A 9 -8.97 -3.50 -1.77
N THR A 10 -9.39 -3.58 -3.02
CA THR A 10 -8.88 -2.72 -4.10
C THR A 10 -9.18 -1.24 -3.81
N ALA A 11 -10.40 -0.92 -3.38
CA ALA A 11 -10.78 0.45 -3.03
C ALA A 11 -9.96 0.98 -1.85
N THR A 12 -9.80 0.19 -0.78
CA THR A 12 -8.99 0.57 0.39
C THR A 12 -7.53 0.81 0.01
N ALA A 13 -6.94 -0.09 -0.78
CA ALA A 13 -5.56 0.07 -1.26
C ALA A 13 -5.38 1.33 -2.11
N LEU A 14 -6.33 1.64 -3.00
CA LEU A 14 -6.28 2.86 -3.83
C LEU A 14 -6.35 4.13 -2.98
N VAL A 15 -7.22 4.16 -1.96
CA VAL A 15 -7.30 5.29 -1.02
C VAL A 15 -5.98 5.45 -0.27
N ALA A 16 -5.38 4.35 0.18
CA ALA A 16 -4.12 4.37 0.90
C ALA A 16 -2.97 4.91 0.03
N ILE A 17 -2.88 4.46 -1.21
CA ILE A 17 -1.90 4.93 -2.20
C ILE A 17 -2.09 6.42 -2.48
N ALA A 18 -3.33 6.88 -2.70
CA ALA A 18 -3.62 8.27 -2.97
C ALA A 18 -3.29 9.19 -1.78
N ASP A 19 -3.52 8.75 -0.55
CA ASP A 19 -3.15 9.50 0.66
C ASP A 19 -1.62 9.57 0.83
N ALA A 20 -0.94 8.43 0.70
CA ALA A 20 0.51 8.35 0.84
C ALA A 20 1.27 9.16 -0.22
N THR A 21 0.83 9.10 -1.48
CA THR A 21 1.46 9.86 -2.58
C THR A 21 1.24 11.37 -2.47
N ARG A 22 0.19 11.83 -1.78
CA ARG A 22 -0.02 13.26 -1.49
C ARG A 22 0.83 13.77 -0.33
N LYS A 23 1.05 12.93 0.68
CA LYS A 23 1.77 13.30 1.91
C LYS A 23 3.28 13.13 1.80
N CYS A 24 3.74 12.18 1.00
CA CYS A 24 5.14 11.77 0.93
C CYS A 24 5.67 11.85 -0.50
N SER A 25 6.86 12.44 -0.66
CA SER A 25 7.58 12.47 -1.94
C SER A 25 8.62 11.35 -2.07
N ASN A 26 9.07 10.81 -0.94
CA ASN A 26 10.05 9.73 -0.87
C ASN A 26 9.34 8.36 -1.01
N PRO A 27 9.74 7.49 -1.96
CA PRO A 27 9.14 6.16 -2.15
C PRO A 27 9.15 5.29 -0.89
N LYS A 28 10.19 5.38 -0.05
CA LYS A 28 10.29 4.63 1.20
C LYS A 28 9.18 5.01 2.18
N ASP A 29 8.89 6.30 2.29
CA ASP A 29 7.87 6.81 3.20
C ASP A 29 6.48 6.51 2.67
N VAL A 30 6.28 6.57 1.34
CA VAL A 30 5.04 6.12 0.69
C VAL A 30 4.77 4.65 1.00
N ALA A 31 5.77 3.79 0.85
CA ALA A 31 5.63 2.35 1.14
C ALA A 31 5.29 2.09 2.61
N ALA A 32 5.94 2.79 3.55
CA ALA A 32 5.68 2.67 4.97
C ALA A 32 4.26 3.13 5.34
N LEU A 33 3.76 4.21 4.73
CA LEU A 33 2.45 4.76 5.04
C LEU A 33 1.32 3.88 4.50
N ILE A 34 1.46 3.35 3.27
CA ILE A 34 0.52 2.37 2.72
C ILE A 34 0.50 1.12 3.60
N LYS A 35 1.69 0.62 3.98
CA LYS A 35 1.81 -0.56 4.86
C LYS A 35 1.03 -0.35 6.16
N ALA A 36 1.26 0.76 6.86
CA ALA A 36 0.58 1.05 8.12
C ALA A 36 -0.95 1.10 7.98
N GLN A 37 -1.46 1.66 6.87
CA GLN A 37 -2.91 1.74 6.62
C GLN A 37 -3.53 0.38 6.34
N ILE A 38 -2.84 -0.47 5.59
CA ILE A 38 -3.31 -1.83 5.28
C ILE A 38 -3.24 -2.73 6.52
N GLU A 39 -2.14 -2.69 7.28
CA GLU A 39 -1.98 -3.46 8.53
C GLU A 39 -3.04 -3.08 9.57
N ASN A 40 -3.43 -1.80 9.62
CA ASN A 40 -4.50 -1.33 10.50
C ASN A 40 -5.91 -1.82 10.08
N HIS A 41 -6.12 -2.17 8.82
CA HIS A 41 -7.44 -2.52 8.30
C HIS A 41 -7.64 -4.04 8.13
N TYR A 42 -6.62 -4.78 7.72
CA TYR A 42 -6.74 -6.20 7.34
C TYR A 42 -6.04 -7.18 8.29
N GLU A 43 -5.46 -6.68 9.39
CA GLU A 43 -4.60 -7.44 10.31
C GLU A 43 -3.42 -8.17 9.60
N GLY A 44 -2.47 -8.69 10.38
CA GLY A 44 -1.31 -9.41 9.85
C GLY A 44 -0.16 -8.53 9.36
N ALA A 45 0.96 -9.16 8.99
CA ALA A 45 2.17 -8.49 8.56
C ALA A 45 2.19 -8.32 7.04
N TRP A 46 2.29 -7.07 6.58
CA TRP A 46 2.28 -6.75 5.14
C TRP A 46 3.64 -6.28 4.63
N GLN A 47 3.87 -6.53 3.35
CA GLN A 47 5.02 -6.01 2.61
C GLN A 47 4.51 -5.11 1.49
N VAL A 48 5.03 -3.89 1.44
CA VAL A 48 4.73 -2.90 0.41
C VAL A 48 6.04 -2.46 -0.23
N ILE A 49 6.10 -2.54 -1.55
CA ILE A 49 7.26 -2.15 -2.34
C ILE A 49 6.82 -1.04 -3.27
N VAL A 50 7.50 0.12 -3.20
CA VAL A 50 7.23 1.28 -4.05
C VAL A 50 8.54 1.70 -4.69
N GLY A 51 8.55 1.76 -6.03
CA GLY A 51 9.73 2.14 -6.78
C GLY A 51 9.79 1.44 -8.13
N LYS A 52 10.74 1.85 -8.97
CA LYS A 52 11.01 1.26 -10.27
C LYS A 52 12.26 0.35 -10.26
N ASP A 53 13.12 0.52 -9.26
CA ASP A 53 14.36 -0.24 -9.06
C ASP A 53 14.25 -1.15 -7.83
N PHE A 54 13.49 -2.23 -7.94
CA PHE A 54 13.40 -3.26 -6.90
C PHE A 54 14.26 -4.48 -7.28
N ALA A 55 14.99 -5.05 -6.31
CA ALA A 55 15.82 -6.26 -6.42
C ALA A 55 17.19 -6.15 -7.15
N ARG A 56 17.99 -5.13 -6.85
CA ARG A 56 19.44 -5.16 -7.09
C ARG A 56 20.19 -5.70 -5.88
#